data_AF-A0AB34IIS6-F1
#
_entry.id   AF-A0AB34IIS6-F1
#
_cell.length_a   1.000
_cell.length_b   1.000
_cell.length_c   1.000
_cell.angle_alpha   90.00
_cell.angle_beta   90.00
_cell.angle_gamma   90.00
#
_symmetry.space_group_name_H-M   'P 1'
#
loop_
_entity.id
_entity.type
_entity.pdbx_description
1 polymer ?
#
loop_
_entity_poly.entity_id
_entity_poly.type
_entity_poly.pdbx_seq_one_letter_code
_entity_poly.pdbx_strand_id
1 'polypeptide(L)'
;MAYVAPHKRRTARQQPATPSSTHTAAGQLAFRRRESEQQDFPFPSPFTLQGAPNVYWRAISIEELRAHPHFHPLPAPCDVRPTSAAHLRLYRQDSPQWRRCHDGRISTSTAASALGLYEPRAARALRIPPSLAGHSRAVAAAQRLSVPLADISSLAAMHSLNAGPSLAVTPSLNAGPSLAAMPSLNAGPSLAAMPSLNAGPSLAAMPSLNAGPSLADEPSLADVTSLATMLSLAPPPPPAMPSLAARPTSARELPEDASTKNAVWSRAPPSSAWRCAYVRTHIRPPPLPPPFLPLPPPPATVVEARLVWGCTQEPTALLAALNHFRGARVEECGMLPLEAAPLHASPSPPACPLPSSLPPIGASPDAMLVWPDGSVEPLEVKNHSPFAQREGGGFELRDNGPARSVAPWHVPQLYLHMLCAGDGCASVVFLSASATRGANVFRLRRHPPLMRAILAYIGRFATQFGAAAAEPPQDFFWGEPEYARLLQLLQQAAAGAELVAHIPEARMQRGVDDGPFVPC
;
A
#
# COMPACT_ATOMS: atom_id res chain seq x y z
N MET A 1 -53.32 -38.56 34.10
CA MET A 1 -53.06 -39.38 32.89
C MET A 1 -51.77 -38.85 32.26
N ALA A 2 -50.55 -39.30 32.55
CA ALA A 2 -50.00 -40.60 32.98
C ALA A 2 -49.88 -41.65 31.85
N TYR A 3 -48.67 -41.77 31.27
CA TYR A 3 -47.94 -42.97 30.76
C TYR A 3 -46.62 -42.43 30.15
N VAL A 4 -45.40 -42.59 30.69
CA VAL A 4 -44.59 -43.74 31.19
C VAL A 4 -43.88 -44.52 30.07
N ALA A 5 -42.55 -44.56 30.15
CA ALA A 5 -41.62 -45.26 29.23
C ALA A 5 -41.39 -46.73 29.63
N PRO A 6 -40.58 -47.51 28.88
CA PRO A 6 -39.51 -48.25 29.57
C PRO A 6 -38.17 -48.46 28.81
N HIS A 7 -37.11 -48.68 29.59
CA HIS A 7 -35.81 -49.26 29.17
C HIS A 7 -35.78 -50.80 29.31
N LYS A 8 -34.89 -51.46 28.54
CA LYS A 8 -34.04 -52.65 28.84
C LYS A 8 -33.37 -53.12 27.54
N ARG A 9 -32.29 -53.91 27.44
CA ARG A 9 -31.03 -54.20 28.17
C ARG A 9 -30.36 -55.37 27.39
N ARG A 10 -29.07 -55.24 27.02
CA ARG A 10 -28.03 -56.30 26.77
C ARG A 10 -28.42 -57.76 26.41
N THR A 11 -27.67 -58.34 25.46
CA THR A 11 -26.88 -59.58 25.65
C THR A 11 -25.75 -59.70 24.62
N ALA A 12 -24.75 -60.56 24.86
CA ALA A 12 -23.54 -60.71 24.05
C ALA A 12 -23.33 -62.17 23.60
N ARG A 13 -22.46 -62.42 22.61
CA ARG A 13 -21.90 -63.76 22.35
C ARG A 13 -20.44 -63.69 21.88
N GLN A 14 -19.70 -64.77 22.13
CA GLN A 14 -18.24 -64.83 22.18
C GLN A 14 -17.58 -65.40 20.91
N GLN A 15 -16.24 -65.36 20.88
CA GLN A 15 -15.31 -65.91 19.90
C GLN A 15 -15.34 -67.47 19.81
N PRO A 16 -14.51 -68.07 18.93
CA PRO A 16 -13.27 -68.67 19.46
C PRO A 16 -12.00 -68.34 18.62
N ALA A 17 -10.83 -68.83 19.05
CA ALA A 17 -9.51 -68.39 18.57
C ALA A 17 -8.49 -69.55 18.35
N THR A 18 -7.51 -69.29 17.46
CA THR A 18 -6.16 -69.91 17.29
C THR A 18 -6.07 -71.43 16.97
N PRO A 19 -4.98 -71.89 16.31
CA PRO A 19 -3.67 -72.12 16.93
C PRO A 19 -2.45 -71.58 16.13
N SER A 20 -1.23 -71.83 16.64
CA SER A 20 0.05 -71.14 16.31
C SER A 20 1.15 -72.05 15.73
N SER A 21 2.37 -71.49 15.54
CA SER A 21 3.70 -72.11 15.28
C SER A 21 4.09 -72.28 13.79
N THR A 22 5.37 -72.26 13.35
CA THR A 22 6.70 -72.34 14.02
C THR A 22 7.77 -71.38 13.40
N HIS A 23 8.97 -71.33 14.01
CA HIS A 23 10.15 -70.54 13.59
C HIS A 23 10.87 -71.03 12.33
N THR A 24 11.57 -70.12 11.63
CA THR A 24 12.97 -70.35 11.19
C THR A 24 13.70 -69.01 11.02
N ALA A 25 15.02 -68.98 11.24
CA ALA A 25 15.84 -67.77 11.14
C ALA A 25 17.17 -68.06 10.43
N ALA A 26 17.58 -67.18 9.51
CA ALA A 26 18.96 -66.96 9.05
C ALA A 26 19.02 -65.78 8.06
N GLY A 27 20.15 -65.05 8.01
CA GLY A 27 20.47 -64.15 6.88
C GLY A 27 20.56 -62.65 7.20
N GLN A 28 21.58 -62.24 7.95
CA GLN A 28 21.99 -60.82 7.95
C GLN A 28 22.60 -60.44 6.60
N LEU A 29 22.22 -59.29 6.05
CA LEU A 29 23.08 -58.48 5.19
C LEU A 29 22.64 -57.02 5.29
N ALA A 30 23.44 -56.20 5.97
CA ALA A 30 23.13 -54.80 6.20
C ALA A 30 23.42 -53.96 4.95
N PHE A 31 22.42 -53.27 4.42
CA PHE A 31 22.62 -52.17 3.48
C PHE A 31 22.16 -50.87 4.14
N ARG A 32 23.14 -50.04 4.53
CA ARG A 32 22.88 -48.70 5.09
C ARG A 32 22.08 -47.88 4.07
N ARG A 33 20.84 -47.53 4.41
CA ARG A 33 20.14 -46.44 3.74
C ARG A 33 20.92 -45.17 4.08
N ARG A 34 21.43 -44.44 3.08
CA ARG A 34 22.04 -43.14 3.33
C ARG A 34 20.94 -42.19 3.79
N GLU A 35 20.93 -41.86 5.08
CA GLU A 35 20.33 -40.63 5.58
C GLU A 35 21.13 -39.49 4.94
N SER A 36 20.57 -38.86 3.91
CA SER A 36 21.10 -37.62 3.36
C SER A 36 20.68 -36.48 4.29
N GLU A 37 21.45 -36.33 5.37
CA GLU A 37 21.71 -35.09 6.10
C GLU A 37 20.61 -34.03 5.98
N GLN A 38 19.62 -34.09 6.90
CA GLN A 38 19.03 -32.86 7.40
C GLN A 38 20.18 -32.05 8.02
N GLN A 39 20.70 -31.09 7.26
CA GLN A 39 21.57 -30.07 7.83
C GLN A 39 20.70 -29.20 8.75
N ASP A 40 20.84 -29.42 10.05
CA ASP A 40 20.26 -28.58 11.09
C ASP A 40 20.78 -27.14 10.92
N PHE A 41 19.99 -26.30 10.25
CA PHE A 41 20.22 -24.86 10.24
C PHE A 41 19.96 -24.32 11.65
N PRO A 42 20.90 -23.59 12.28
CA PRO A 42 20.76 -23.10 13.64
C PRO A 42 19.89 -21.83 13.72
N PHE A 43 18.75 -21.83 13.02
CA PHE A 43 17.80 -20.71 12.97
C PHE A 43 16.36 -21.23 13.04
N PRO A 44 15.50 -20.68 13.92
CA PRO A 44 14.09 -21.03 13.95
C PRO A 44 13.40 -20.58 12.65
N SER A 45 12.42 -21.38 12.19
CA SER A 45 11.54 -21.02 11.08
C SER A 45 10.93 -19.62 11.32
N PRO A 46 10.98 -18.69 10.34
CA PRO A 46 10.59 -17.30 10.56
C PRO A 46 9.09 -17.07 10.82
N PHE A 47 8.23 -18.09 10.67
CA PHE A 47 6.77 -17.96 10.88
C PHE A 47 6.16 -19.14 11.63
N THR A 48 6.49 -19.28 12.92
CA THR A 48 5.73 -20.14 13.87
C THR A 48 5.61 -19.50 15.26
N LEU A 49 5.04 -18.29 15.31
CA LEU A 49 4.36 -17.82 16.54
C LEU A 49 2.95 -18.42 16.53
N GLN A 50 2.71 -19.42 17.39
CA GLN A 50 1.43 -20.13 17.49
C GLN A 50 0.26 -19.14 17.60
N GLY A 51 -0.69 -19.23 16.67
CA GLY A 51 -1.91 -18.41 16.64
C GLY A 51 -1.81 -17.02 15.97
N ALA A 52 -0.64 -16.58 15.49
CA ALA A 52 -0.53 -15.33 14.72
C ALA A 52 -0.96 -15.50 13.24
N PRO A 53 -1.61 -14.52 12.61
CA PRO A 53 -2.09 -14.65 11.23
C PRO A 53 -0.96 -14.41 10.22
N ASN A 54 -0.87 -15.26 9.19
CA ASN A 54 0.10 -15.12 8.11
C ASN A 54 -0.36 -14.06 7.09
N VAL A 55 -0.15 -12.77 7.42
CA VAL A 55 -0.49 -11.65 6.53
C VAL A 55 0.31 -11.65 5.21
N TYR A 56 1.45 -12.33 5.18
CA TYR A 56 2.33 -12.47 4.01
C TYR A 56 1.97 -13.67 3.12
N TRP A 57 0.90 -14.42 3.43
CA TRP A 57 0.53 -15.66 2.75
C TRP A 57 0.62 -15.54 1.22
N ARG A 58 1.65 -16.17 0.65
CA ARG A 58 1.95 -16.22 -0.79
C ARG A 58 1.86 -14.86 -1.48
N ALA A 59 2.34 -13.81 -0.83
CA ALA A 59 2.38 -12.47 -1.40
C ALA A 59 3.38 -12.38 -2.57
N ILE A 60 3.07 -11.52 -3.54
CA ILE A 60 4.07 -10.97 -4.47
C ILE A 60 4.60 -9.69 -3.81
N SER A 61 5.91 -9.49 -3.73
CA SER A 61 6.44 -8.22 -3.21
C SER A 61 6.32 -7.12 -4.28
N ILE A 62 6.32 -5.85 -3.84
CA ILE A 62 6.28 -4.74 -4.79
C ILE A 62 7.58 -4.68 -5.62
N GLU A 63 8.73 -5.06 -5.07
CA GLU A 63 10.01 -5.19 -5.80
C GLU A 63 9.93 -6.24 -6.93
N GLU A 64 9.28 -7.38 -6.67
CA GLU A 64 9.08 -8.41 -7.70
C GLU A 64 8.15 -7.94 -8.81
N LEU A 65 7.10 -7.19 -8.48
CA LEU A 65 6.23 -6.54 -9.46
C LEU A 65 6.95 -5.43 -10.23
N ARG A 66 7.77 -4.61 -9.56
CA ARG A 66 8.63 -3.58 -10.18
C ARG A 66 9.67 -4.18 -11.15
N ALA A 67 10.03 -5.46 -10.97
CA ALA A 67 10.87 -6.23 -11.91
C ALA A 67 10.08 -6.89 -13.08
N HIS A 68 8.75 -6.75 -13.14
CA HIS A 68 7.93 -7.37 -14.18
C HIS A 68 8.01 -6.59 -15.52
N PRO A 69 8.31 -7.23 -16.68
CA PRO A 69 8.65 -6.55 -17.95
C PRO A 69 7.52 -5.75 -18.62
N HIS A 70 6.32 -5.75 -18.04
CA HIS A 70 5.16 -4.95 -18.51
C HIS A 70 4.58 -4.05 -17.41
N PHE A 71 5.17 -4.06 -16.21
CA PHE A 71 4.88 -3.09 -15.16
C PHE A 71 5.90 -1.96 -15.28
N HIS A 72 5.46 -0.71 -15.26
CA HIS A 72 6.35 0.44 -15.35
C HIS A 72 6.50 1.02 -13.95
N PRO A 73 7.60 0.70 -13.24
CA PRO A 73 7.80 1.15 -11.87
C PRO A 73 8.12 2.64 -11.83
N LEU A 74 7.84 3.27 -10.70
CA LEU A 74 8.35 4.61 -10.41
C LEU A 74 9.87 4.56 -10.15
N PRO A 75 10.61 5.66 -10.42
CA PRO A 75 11.99 5.78 -9.96
C PRO A 75 12.11 5.57 -8.45
N ALA A 76 13.31 5.29 -7.93
CA ALA A 76 13.50 5.30 -6.49
C ALA A 76 13.27 6.74 -5.97
N PRO A 77 12.72 6.93 -4.75
CA PRO A 77 12.37 8.27 -4.29
C PRO A 77 13.57 9.23 -4.30
N CYS A 78 14.76 8.71 -3.95
CA CYS A 78 16.04 9.41 -3.98
C CYS A 78 16.48 9.97 -5.35
N ASP A 79 15.87 9.50 -6.44
CA ASP A 79 16.18 9.95 -7.81
C ASP A 79 15.19 11.03 -8.29
N VAL A 80 14.06 11.19 -7.58
CA VAL A 80 13.03 12.18 -7.93
C VAL A 80 13.55 13.60 -7.64
N ARG A 81 13.55 14.45 -8.67
CA ARG A 81 13.81 15.89 -8.58
C ARG A 81 12.54 16.62 -9.03
N PRO A 82 11.64 16.96 -8.10
CA PRO A 82 10.39 17.62 -8.46
C PRO A 82 10.68 19.09 -8.81
N THR A 83 10.20 19.55 -9.97
CA THR A 83 10.28 20.94 -10.42
C THR A 83 8.91 21.60 -10.58
N SER A 84 7.84 20.82 -10.43
CA SER A 84 6.45 21.24 -10.52
C SER A 84 5.56 20.25 -9.75
N ALA A 85 4.31 20.65 -9.47
CA ALA A 85 3.33 19.76 -8.84
C ALA A 85 3.11 18.45 -9.64
N ALA A 86 3.28 18.47 -10.97
CA ALA A 86 3.16 17.28 -11.81
C ALA A 86 4.19 16.18 -11.46
N HIS A 87 5.32 16.52 -10.84
CA HIS A 87 6.33 15.54 -10.42
C HIS A 87 6.00 14.84 -9.09
N LEU A 88 4.99 15.29 -8.33
CA LEU A 88 4.58 14.62 -7.09
C LEU A 88 4.06 13.19 -7.33
N ARG A 89 3.59 12.91 -8.54
CA ARG A 89 3.20 11.56 -9.00
C ARG A 89 4.37 10.58 -9.11
N LEU A 90 5.61 11.05 -9.04
CA LEU A 90 6.82 10.23 -9.18
C LEU A 90 7.32 9.66 -7.85
N TYR A 91 6.78 10.11 -6.71
CA TYR A 91 7.08 9.54 -5.41
C TYR A 91 6.26 8.26 -5.16
N ARG A 92 6.95 7.14 -4.96
CA ARG A 92 6.37 5.85 -4.57
C ARG A 92 5.55 5.95 -3.28
N GLN A 93 4.45 5.19 -3.19
CA GLN A 93 3.51 5.31 -2.07
C GLN A 93 4.09 4.87 -0.71
N ASP A 94 5.12 4.03 -0.74
CA ASP A 94 5.92 3.62 0.42
C ASP A 94 6.79 4.75 1.03
N SER A 95 6.96 5.87 0.31
CA SER A 95 7.93 6.92 0.67
C SER A 95 7.41 7.98 1.68
N PRO A 96 8.26 8.52 2.56
CA PRO A 96 7.95 9.72 3.37
C PRO A 96 7.51 10.93 2.52
N GLN A 97 8.09 11.09 1.34
CA GLN A 97 7.82 12.18 0.40
C GLN A 97 6.39 12.11 -0.13
N TRP A 98 5.94 10.92 -0.55
CA TRP A 98 4.55 10.70 -0.95
C TRP A 98 3.57 10.99 0.20
N ARG A 99 3.89 10.57 1.43
CA ARG A 99 3.06 10.92 2.61
C ARG A 99 2.93 12.43 2.78
N ARG A 100 4.04 13.18 2.66
CA ARG A 100 4.05 14.65 2.74
C ARG A 100 3.33 15.34 1.58
N CYS A 101 3.21 14.71 0.41
CA CYS A 101 2.41 15.27 -0.69
C CYS A 101 0.93 15.47 -0.33
N HIS A 102 0.41 14.74 0.68
CA HIS A 102 -1.00 14.77 1.10
C HIS A 102 -1.35 15.86 2.12
N ASP A 103 -0.36 16.59 2.64
CA ASP A 103 -0.60 17.67 3.60
C ASP A 103 -1.31 18.85 2.94
N GLY A 104 -2.24 19.49 3.66
CA GLY A 104 -3.06 20.59 3.15
C GLY A 104 -4.08 20.20 2.07
N ARG A 105 -4.29 18.90 1.84
CA ARG A 105 -5.16 18.39 0.75
C ARG A 105 -6.36 17.59 1.22
N ILE A 106 -7.45 17.67 0.46
CA ILE A 106 -8.40 16.56 0.38
C ILE A 106 -7.84 15.51 -0.57
N SER A 107 -7.63 14.31 -0.04
CA SER A 107 -7.12 13.15 -0.76
C SER A 107 -8.23 12.16 -1.09
N THR A 108 -7.91 11.15 -1.91
CA THR A 108 -8.72 9.95 -2.08
C THR A 108 -9.15 9.31 -0.76
N SER A 109 -8.25 9.25 0.22
CA SER A 109 -8.50 8.70 1.56
C SER A 109 -9.33 9.61 2.49
N THR A 110 -9.40 10.92 2.25
CA THR A 110 -10.22 11.85 3.05
C THR A 110 -11.51 12.32 2.40
N ALA A 111 -11.68 12.16 1.08
CA ALA A 111 -12.84 12.67 0.35
C ALA A 111 -14.19 12.18 0.92
N ALA A 112 -14.34 10.88 1.19
CA ALA A 112 -15.56 10.34 1.80
C ALA A 112 -15.80 10.88 3.23
N SER A 113 -14.74 11.26 3.95
CA SER A 113 -14.83 11.87 5.28
C SER A 113 -15.23 13.35 5.20
N ALA A 114 -14.64 14.12 4.29
CA ALA A 114 -14.98 15.52 4.02
C ALA A 114 -16.41 15.69 3.48
N LEU A 115 -16.91 14.68 2.76
CA LEU A 115 -18.32 14.61 2.36
C LEU A 115 -19.26 14.20 3.50
N GLY A 116 -18.76 13.86 4.70
CA GLY A 116 -19.58 13.43 5.83
C GLY A 116 -20.20 12.04 5.69
N LEU A 117 -19.70 11.19 4.79
CA LEU A 117 -20.32 9.88 4.52
C LEU A 117 -20.23 8.93 5.72
N TYR A 118 -19.17 9.06 6.53
CA TYR A 118 -18.92 8.25 7.74
C TYR A 118 -19.65 8.77 8.99
N GLU A 119 -20.38 9.89 8.90
CA GLU A 119 -21.23 10.41 9.98
C GLU A 119 -22.43 9.47 10.25
N PRO A 120 -22.94 9.37 11.49
CA PRO A 120 -23.88 8.31 11.87
C PRO A 120 -25.13 8.18 10.99
N ARG A 121 -25.71 9.30 10.53
CA ARG A 121 -26.93 9.28 9.70
C ARG A 121 -26.62 8.96 8.24
N ALA A 122 -25.57 9.56 7.68
CA ALA A 122 -25.12 9.29 6.32
C ALA A 122 -24.63 7.84 6.15
N ALA A 123 -23.85 7.35 7.12
CA ALA A 123 -23.38 5.97 7.19
C ALA A 123 -24.54 4.97 7.19
N ARG A 124 -25.59 5.24 7.99
CA ARG A 124 -26.81 4.43 8.01
C ARG A 124 -27.54 4.46 6.67
N ALA A 125 -27.71 5.64 6.06
CA ALA A 125 -28.37 5.79 4.75
C ALA A 125 -27.63 5.07 3.62
N LEU A 126 -26.29 5.10 3.63
CA LEU A 126 -25.43 4.41 2.67
C LEU A 126 -25.14 2.94 3.00
N ARG A 127 -25.64 2.42 4.14
CA ARG A 127 -25.34 1.08 4.68
C ARG A 127 -23.84 0.81 4.86
N ILE A 128 -23.09 1.82 5.30
CA ILE A 128 -21.68 1.67 5.68
C ILE A 128 -21.58 0.75 6.91
N PRO A 129 -20.65 -0.22 6.94
CA PRO A 129 -20.37 -1.02 8.12
C PRO A 129 -20.07 -0.14 9.36
N PRO A 130 -20.61 -0.45 10.55
CA PRO A 130 -20.35 0.33 11.77
C PRO A 130 -18.87 0.46 12.12
N SER A 131 -18.03 -0.49 11.73
CA SER A 131 -16.56 -0.45 11.90
C SER A 131 -15.83 0.58 11.02
N LEU A 132 -16.52 1.17 10.03
CA LEU A 132 -15.99 2.24 9.18
C LEU A 132 -16.62 3.60 9.51
N ALA A 133 -17.85 3.63 10.03
CA ALA A 133 -18.49 4.85 10.52
C ALA A 133 -17.72 5.46 11.70
N GLY A 134 -17.67 6.79 11.79
CA GLY A 134 -16.95 7.47 12.87
C GLY A 134 -16.63 8.92 12.55
N HIS A 135 -17.06 9.81 13.46
CA HIS A 135 -16.92 11.26 13.33
C HIS A 135 -15.47 11.76 13.28
N SER A 136 -14.56 11.08 13.98
CA SER A 136 -13.12 11.39 14.00
C SER A 136 -12.47 11.42 12.61
N ARG A 137 -13.06 10.75 11.62
CA ARG A 137 -12.61 10.81 10.22
C ARG A 137 -12.83 12.18 9.59
N ALA A 138 -13.94 12.87 9.91
CA ALA A 138 -14.22 14.22 9.43
C ALA A 138 -13.29 15.22 10.13
N VAL A 139 -13.13 15.11 11.45
CA VAL A 139 -12.18 15.92 12.24
C VAL A 139 -10.76 15.78 11.68
N ALA A 140 -10.28 14.57 11.42
CA ALA A 140 -8.96 14.32 10.82
C ALA A 140 -8.84 14.81 9.35
N ALA A 141 -9.95 14.97 8.63
CA ALA A 141 -9.96 15.57 7.29
C ALA A 141 -9.88 17.11 7.38
N ALA A 142 -10.57 17.73 8.33
CA ALA A 142 -10.47 19.16 8.63
C ALA A 142 -9.05 19.53 9.09
N GLN A 143 -8.51 18.82 10.10
CA GLN A 143 -7.15 19.02 10.61
C GLN A 143 -6.07 18.90 9.51
N ARG A 144 -6.24 17.99 8.54
CA ARG A 144 -5.32 17.86 7.40
C ARG A 144 -5.32 19.09 6.49
N LEU A 145 -6.45 19.76 6.32
CA LEU A 145 -6.53 21.02 5.58
C LEU A 145 -5.90 22.21 6.32
N SER A 146 -5.77 22.12 7.66
CA SER A 146 -5.06 23.12 8.45
C SER A 146 -3.53 22.96 8.40
N VAL A 147 -3.01 21.84 7.87
CA VAL A 147 -1.56 21.65 7.63
C VAL A 147 -1.17 22.39 6.35
N PRO A 148 -0.07 23.18 6.33
CA PRO A 148 0.43 23.78 5.10
C PRO A 148 0.78 22.73 4.03
N LEU A 149 0.59 23.08 2.76
CA LEU A 149 1.10 22.27 1.64
C LEU A 149 2.61 22.04 1.78
N ALA A 150 3.07 20.82 1.50
CA ALA A 150 4.50 20.54 1.43
C ALA A 150 5.14 21.29 0.26
N ASP A 151 6.14 22.12 0.55
CA ASP A 151 6.94 22.78 -0.47
C ASP A 151 7.73 21.77 -1.32
N ILE A 152 7.79 22.01 -2.63
CA ILE A 152 8.46 21.15 -3.60
C ILE A 152 9.97 21.04 -3.31
N SER A 153 10.60 22.12 -2.87
CA SER A 153 12.03 22.13 -2.49
C SER A 153 12.26 21.32 -1.21
N SER A 154 11.36 21.44 -0.22
CA SER A 154 11.36 20.62 0.99
C SER A 154 11.20 19.12 0.68
N LEU A 155 10.32 18.75 -0.25
CA LEU A 155 10.16 17.36 -0.71
C LEU A 155 11.44 16.81 -1.37
N ALA A 156 12.15 17.65 -2.14
CA ALA A 156 13.44 17.31 -2.72
C ALA A 156 14.56 17.18 -1.65
N ALA A 157 14.52 17.97 -0.59
CA ALA A 157 15.53 18.00 0.47
C ALA A 157 15.44 16.82 1.46
N MET A 158 14.28 16.16 1.59
CA MET A 158 14.11 14.99 2.48
C MET A 158 15.07 13.83 2.18
N HIS A 159 15.67 13.77 0.98
CA HIS A 159 16.73 12.82 0.66
C HIS A 159 18.01 13.03 1.48
N SER A 160 18.39 14.29 1.71
CA SER A 160 19.64 14.66 2.38
C SER A 160 19.66 14.36 3.88
N LEU A 161 18.51 14.05 4.47
CA LEU A 161 18.39 13.63 5.88
C LEU A 161 18.33 12.10 6.04
N ASN A 162 18.02 11.37 4.96
CA ASN A 162 17.88 9.92 4.96
C ASN A 162 19.14 9.21 4.42
N ALA A 163 19.99 9.92 3.68
CA ALA A 163 21.41 9.62 3.67
C ALA A 163 21.94 9.97 5.07
N GLY A 164 22.18 8.95 5.91
CA GLY A 164 22.88 9.13 7.17
C GLY A 164 24.21 9.85 6.93
N PRO A 165 24.73 10.62 7.90
CA PRO A 165 25.92 11.43 7.69
C PRO A 165 27.05 10.54 7.21
N SER A 166 27.46 10.73 5.94
CA SER A 166 28.68 10.15 5.43
C SER A 166 29.79 10.75 6.28
N LEU A 167 30.32 9.96 7.22
CA LEU A 167 31.43 10.36 8.07
C LEU A 167 32.60 10.72 7.16
N ALA A 168 32.76 12.02 6.91
CA ALA A 168 33.92 12.55 6.24
C ALA A 168 35.13 12.14 7.06
N VAL A 169 35.99 11.33 6.46
CA VAL A 169 37.20 10.82 7.10
C VAL A 169 38.07 12.02 7.47
N THR A 170 38.08 12.38 8.75
CA THR A 170 39.09 13.27 9.29
C THR A 170 40.42 12.50 9.32
N PRO A 171 41.54 13.10 8.88
CA PRO A 171 42.82 12.42 8.90
C PRO A 171 43.23 12.12 10.36
N SER A 172 43.59 10.86 10.59
CA SER A 172 44.07 10.36 11.88
C SER A 172 45.29 11.15 12.37
N LEU A 173 45.26 11.58 13.63
CA LEU A 173 46.46 11.95 14.38
C LEU A 173 46.42 11.41 15.82
N ASN A 174 47.60 10.93 16.23
CA ASN A 174 48.03 10.51 17.56
C ASN A 174 47.53 9.16 18.11
N ALA A 175 48.52 8.30 18.39
CA ALA A 175 48.39 6.99 19.00
C ALA A 175 48.56 7.04 20.52
N GLY A 176 48.00 6.06 21.22
CA GLY A 176 48.24 5.77 22.63
C GLY A 176 47.61 4.41 23.00
N PRO A 177 48.38 3.42 23.49
CA PRO A 177 47.86 2.07 23.75
C PRO A 177 47.43 1.88 25.21
N SER A 178 46.49 0.96 25.46
CA SER A 178 46.49 0.07 26.65
C SER A 178 45.46 -1.07 26.51
N LEU A 179 45.74 -2.20 27.17
CA LEU A 179 45.07 -3.50 27.03
C LEU A 179 44.12 -3.84 28.20
N ALA A 180 43.17 -4.76 27.92
CA ALA A 180 42.49 -5.70 28.85
C ALA A 180 41.60 -5.09 29.97
N ALA A 181 40.46 -5.66 30.39
CA ALA A 181 40.08 -7.07 30.50
C ALA A 181 38.54 -7.26 30.62
N MET A 182 38.07 -8.50 30.42
CA MET A 182 36.78 -9.07 30.91
C MET A 182 37.08 -10.03 32.11
N PRO A 183 36.11 -10.67 32.84
CA PRO A 183 34.66 -10.81 32.61
C PRO A 183 33.73 -10.75 33.87
N SER A 184 32.44 -11.05 33.65
CA SER A 184 31.60 -11.98 34.48
C SER A 184 30.56 -11.47 35.50
N LEU A 185 29.28 -11.72 35.15
CA LEU A 185 28.15 -12.28 35.95
C LEU A 185 27.82 -11.75 37.37
N ASN A 186 26.54 -11.37 37.58
CA ASN A 186 25.72 -12.04 38.60
C ASN A 186 24.18 -11.89 38.46
N ALA A 187 23.47 -12.76 39.19
CA ALA A 187 22.04 -13.11 39.19
C ALA A 187 20.95 -11.99 39.32
N GLY A 188 19.69 -12.35 39.00
CA GLY A 188 18.46 -11.60 39.34
C GLY A 188 17.96 -11.89 40.78
N PRO A 189 16.64 -11.96 41.10
CA PRO A 189 15.44 -11.81 40.24
C PRO A 189 14.24 -10.99 40.84
N SER A 190 13.20 -10.78 40.01
CA SER A 190 11.73 -10.79 40.31
C SER A 190 11.01 -9.82 41.29
N LEU A 191 9.78 -9.42 40.88
CA LEU A 191 8.56 -9.09 41.69
C LEU A 191 8.63 -7.79 42.56
N ALA A 192 7.63 -6.88 42.63
CA ALA A 192 6.17 -7.02 42.56
C ALA A 192 5.42 -5.66 42.46
N ALA A 193 4.08 -5.73 42.36
CA ALA A 193 3.05 -4.76 42.82
C ALA A 193 2.86 -3.40 42.10
N MET A 194 1.69 -3.27 41.45
CA MET A 194 0.91 -2.02 41.44
C MET A 194 0.17 -1.86 42.79
N PRO A 195 -0.22 -0.63 43.17
CA PRO A 195 -1.61 -0.25 42.92
C PRO A 195 -1.80 1.21 42.45
N SER A 196 -2.95 1.49 41.83
CA SER A 196 -3.43 2.86 41.54
C SER A 196 -4.01 3.55 42.78
N LEU A 197 -3.97 4.89 42.84
CA LEU A 197 -5.18 5.75 43.01
C LEU A 197 -4.86 7.26 43.13
N ASN A 198 -5.64 8.07 42.38
CA ASN A 198 -6.17 9.41 42.67
C ASN A 198 -5.33 10.70 42.86
N ALA A 199 -6.02 11.78 42.42
CA ALA A 199 -5.91 13.21 42.78
C ALA A 199 -4.89 14.11 42.04
N GLY A 200 -5.39 15.26 41.53
CA GLY A 200 -4.60 16.39 40.98
C GLY A 200 -4.18 17.40 42.08
N PRO A 201 -3.93 18.70 41.79
CA PRO A 201 -4.35 19.50 40.62
C PRO A 201 -3.19 20.24 39.89
N SER A 202 -3.55 21.10 38.92
CA SER A 202 -2.65 21.93 38.11
C SER A 202 -1.98 23.09 38.87
N LEU A 203 -0.74 23.48 38.53
CA LEU A 203 -0.22 24.85 38.75
C LEU A 203 1.09 25.19 38.00
N ALA A 204 1.16 26.47 37.63
CA ALA A 204 2.35 27.33 37.43
C ALA A 204 3.23 27.17 36.16
N ALA A 205 3.72 28.34 35.70
CA ALA A 205 4.51 28.57 34.50
C ALA A 205 5.97 28.95 34.80
N MET A 206 6.84 28.81 33.79
CA MET A 206 8.00 29.68 33.43
C MET A 206 9.04 30.06 34.52
N PRO A 207 10.36 30.00 34.23
CA PRO A 207 10.94 31.00 33.32
C PRO A 207 12.11 30.54 32.41
N SER A 208 12.48 31.46 31.50
CA SER A 208 13.65 31.41 30.62
C SER A 208 14.89 32.03 31.29
N LEU A 209 16.11 31.69 30.83
CA LEU A 209 17.37 32.32 31.27
C LEU A 209 18.35 32.59 30.11
N ASN A 210 18.74 33.88 30.01
CA ASN A 210 19.97 34.54 29.51
C ASN A 210 20.86 33.88 28.43
N ALA A 211 21.28 34.51 27.33
CA ALA A 211 21.74 35.89 27.03
C ALA A 211 23.27 36.14 27.13
N GLY A 212 23.86 36.46 25.96
CA GLY A 212 24.97 37.42 25.80
C GLY A 212 26.21 36.90 25.05
N PRO A 213 27.04 37.78 24.43
CA PRO A 213 26.94 39.24 24.30
C PRO A 213 26.86 39.76 22.83
N SER A 214 26.75 41.09 22.69
CA SER A 214 26.77 41.85 21.44
C SER A 214 27.93 42.85 21.45
N LEU A 215 28.51 43.16 20.29
CA LEU A 215 29.25 44.41 20.02
C LEU A 215 28.92 44.92 18.61
N ALA A 216 28.91 46.25 18.46
CA ALA A 216 28.42 46.97 17.28
C ALA A 216 29.57 47.34 16.31
N ASP A 217 29.24 47.63 15.05
CA ASP A 217 29.27 49.01 14.52
C ASP A 217 28.85 49.05 13.03
N GLU A 218 28.03 50.04 12.68
CA GLU A 218 27.76 50.52 11.30
C GLU A 218 28.89 51.50 10.90
N PRO A 219 29.29 51.63 9.61
CA PRO A 219 28.52 52.54 8.74
C PRO A 219 28.54 52.30 7.21
N SER A 220 27.36 52.37 6.59
CA SER A 220 26.98 53.29 5.47
C SER A 220 27.69 53.33 4.09
N LEU A 221 26.87 53.68 3.08
CA LEU A 221 27.14 54.44 1.83
C LEU A 221 27.64 53.75 0.54
N ALA A 222 26.70 53.69 -0.42
CA ALA A 222 26.74 54.21 -1.79
C ALA A 222 27.62 53.60 -2.91
N ASP A 223 26.96 53.44 -4.07
CA ASP A 223 27.43 53.52 -5.47
C ASP A 223 28.72 52.81 -5.91
N VAL A 224 28.61 51.92 -6.92
CA VAL A 224 28.92 52.30 -8.32
C VAL A 224 28.38 51.32 -9.37
N THR A 225 28.20 51.90 -10.55
CA THR A 225 27.71 51.42 -11.85
C THR A 225 28.47 50.25 -12.50
N SER A 226 27.69 49.44 -13.24
CA SER A 226 27.90 48.98 -14.62
C SER A 226 29.25 48.39 -15.09
N LEU A 227 29.19 47.18 -15.65
CA LEU A 227 29.82 46.86 -16.95
C LEU A 227 29.06 45.74 -17.69
N ALA A 228 28.41 46.09 -18.81
CA ALA A 228 28.24 45.17 -19.95
C ALA A 228 29.61 45.08 -20.67
N THR A 229 29.98 44.08 -21.47
CA THR A 229 29.34 43.62 -22.73
C THR A 229 30.19 42.43 -23.24
N MET A 230 29.63 41.35 -23.81
CA MET A 230 29.71 40.92 -25.24
C MET A 230 29.30 39.41 -25.23
N LEU A 231 28.36 38.86 -26.01
CA LEU A 231 28.31 38.66 -27.47
C LEU A 231 29.55 37.91 -28.01
N SER A 232 29.49 36.87 -28.86
CA SER A 232 28.39 36.28 -29.66
C SER A 232 28.81 34.93 -30.31
N LEU A 233 27.84 34.09 -30.74
CA LEU A 233 27.92 33.08 -31.85
C LEU A 233 28.93 31.88 -31.68
N ALA A 234 28.76 30.63 -32.19
CA ALA A 234 27.74 29.88 -32.95
C ALA A 234 28.00 28.32 -32.83
N PRO A 235 27.14 27.40 -33.34
CA PRO A 235 27.16 25.94 -33.07
C PRO A 235 27.64 25.07 -34.29
N PRO A 236 27.36 23.74 -34.43
CA PRO A 236 27.46 22.54 -33.56
C PRO A 236 28.41 21.45 -34.19
N PRO A 237 28.35 20.16 -33.80
CA PRO A 237 27.88 19.15 -34.79
C PRO A 237 26.99 18.02 -34.21
N PRO A 238 26.25 17.26 -35.05
CA PRO A 238 25.31 16.21 -34.61
C PRO A 238 25.94 14.81 -34.46
N PRO A 239 25.42 13.93 -33.58
CA PRO A 239 25.72 12.50 -33.61
C PRO A 239 24.91 11.79 -34.72
N ALA A 240 25.55 10.82 -35.38
CA ALA A 240 25.00 10.14 -36.56
C ALA A 240 23.97 9.04 -36.22
N MET A 241 23.00 8.87 -37.10
CA MET A 241 22.13 7.68 -37.18
C MET A 241 22.82 6.52 -37.91
N PRO A 242 22.70 5.28 -37.42
CA PRO A 242 22.73 4.08 -38.26
C PRO A 242 21.33 3.65 -38.68
N SER A 243 21.23 3.01 -39.86
CA SER A 243 19.96 2.59 -40.47
C SER A 243 19.52 1.18 -40.05
N LEU A 244 18.38 0.77 -40.60
CA LEU A 244 17.58 -0.43 -40.34
C LEU A 244 18.30 -1.80 -40.46
N ALA A 245 17.64 -2.78 -39.84
CA ALA A 245 17.59 -4.21 -40.20
C ALA A 245 18.66 -5.19 -39.67
N ALA A 246 18.33 -5.87 -38.57
CA ALA A 246 18.53 -7.31 -38.39
C ALA A 246 17.49 -7.92 -37.43
N ARG A 247 16.85 -9.04 -37.82
CA ARG A 247 16.07 -9.89 -36.90
C ARG A 247 17.03 -10.83 -36.16
N PRO A 248 16.97 -10.95 -34.83
CA PRO A 248 17.52 -12.10 -34.13
C PRO A 248 16.45 -13.19 -33.98
N THR A 249 16.62 -14.30 -34.69
CA THR A 249 15.98 -15.58 -34.36
C THR A 249 16.82 -16.35 -33.36
N SER A 250 16.17 -17.00 -32.39
CA SER A 250 16.68 -18.11 -31.58
C SER A 250 17.77 -17.82 -30.52
N ALA A 251 17.35 -17.95 -29.26
CA ALA A 251 18.01 -18.62 -28.11
C ALA A 251 19.53 -18.47 -27.82
N ARG A 252 19.81 -18.27 -26.50
CA ARG A 252 21.08 -18.44 -25.76
C ARG A 252 22.08 -17.28 -26.00
N GLU A 253 22.69 -16.61 -25.02
CA GLU A 253 23.24 -17.03 -23.72
C GLU A 253 23.08 -15.92 -22.64
N LEU A 254 23.23 -16.26 -21.36
CA LEU A 254 23.25 -15.28 -20.24
C LEU A 254 24.69 -14.79 -20.04
N PRO A 255 24.94 -13.48 -19.83
CA PRO A 255 26.27 -12.99 -19.49
C PRO A 255 26.64 -13.39 -18.06
N GLU A 256 27.78 -14.05 -17.89
CA GLU A 256 28.42 -14.27 -16.59
C GLU A 256 29.16 -13.02 -16.13
N ASP A 257 28.43 -12.02 -15.61
CA ASP A 257 28.90 -11.26 -14.43
C ASP A 257 27.75 -10.50 -13.76
N ALA A 258 27.97 -10.11 -12.50
CA ALA A 258 27.01 -9.56 -11.53
C ALA A 258 26.04 -10.58 -10.90
N SER A 259 25.84 -10.42 -9.58
CA SER A 259 25.13 -11.35 -8.71
C SER A 259 23.59 -11.29 -8.86
N THR A 260 23.04 -12.04 -9.82
CA THR A 260 21.60 -12.09 -10.10
C THR A 260 20.77 -12.74 -8.96
N LYS A 261 20.38 -11.92 -7.99
CA LYS A 261 19.39 -12.20 -6.94
C LYS A 261 18.06 -11.50 -7.29
N ASN A 262 17.21 -12.09 -8.13
CA ASN A 262 15.87 -11.54 -8.42
C ASN A 262 14.89 -12.62 -8.90
N ALA A 263 13.58 -12.38 -8.71
CA ALA A 263 12.52 -13.16 -9.34
C ALA A 263 12.56 -12.96 -10.87
N VAL A 264 12.39 -14.04 -11.64
CA VAL A 264 12.42 -13.99 -13.11
C VAL A 264 11.04 -14.25 -13.68
N TRP A 265 10.59 -13.35 -14.55
CA TRP A 265 9.28 -13.41 -15.19
C TRP A 265 9.40 -14.04 -16.58
N SER A 266 8.86 -15.24 -16.74
CA SER A 266 8.84 -15.98 -18.01
C SER A 266 7.44 -15.98 -18.62
N ARG A 267 7.33 -16.21 -19.94
CA ARG A 267 6.03 -16.39 -20.61
C ARG A 267 5.59 -17.84 -20.47
N ALA A 268 4.36 -18.06 -20.00
CA ALA A 268 3.73 -19.38 -19.98
C ALA A 268 3.65 -19.95 -21.41
N PRO A 269 3.86 -21.28 -21.58
CA PRO A 269 3.62 -21.93 -22.86
C PRO A 269 2.14 -21.78 -23.28
N PRO A 270 1.85 -21.72 -24.59
CA PRO A 270 0.49 -21.51 -25.07
C PRO A 270 -0.41 -22.69 -24.70
N SER A 271 -1.41 -22.43 -23.86
CA SER A 271 -2.52 -23.37 -23.66
C SER A 271 -3.45 -23.36 -24.87
N SER A 272 -4.32 -24.37 -25.01
CA SER A 272 -5.40 -24.40 -26.01
C SER A 272 -6.39 -23.22 -25.90
N ALA A 273 -6.37 -22.47 -24.80
CA ALA A 273 -6.93 -21.13 -24.73
C ALA A 273 -5.87 -20.08 -25.10
N TRP A 274 -6.14 -19.32 -26.19
CA TRP A 274 -5.34 -18.17 -26.61
C TRP A 274 -5.20 -17.13 -25.49
N ARG A 275 -4.06 -17.13 -24.78
CA ARG A 275 -3.52 -16.05 -23.94
C ARG A 275 -2.09 -16.42 -23.51
N CYS A 276 -1.13 -15.53 -23.75
CA CYS A 276 0.18 -15.62 -23.13
C CYS A 276 0.13 -14.92 -21.76
N ALA A 277 0.22 -15.69 -20.67
CA ALA A 277 0.39 -15.17 -19.32
C ALA A 277 1.87 -15.13 -18.95
N TYR A 278 2.26 -14.27 -18.00
CA TYR A 278 3.59 -14.37 -17.38
C TYR A 278 3.52 -15.33 -16.18
N VAL A 279 4.65 -15.93 -15.80
CA VAL A 279 4.81 -16.79 -14.62
C VAL A 279 6.09 -16.39 -13.90
N ARG A 280 5.98 -16.21 -12.57
CA ARG A 280 7.14 -16.03 -11.68
C ARG A 280 7.89 -17.36 -11.58
N THR A 281 9.15 -17.34 -11.99
CA THR A 281 10.12 -18.43 -11.79
C THR A 281 11.23 -17.96 -10.86
N HIS A 282 11.53 -18.76 -9.84
CA HIS A 282 12.67 -18.50 -8.94
C HIS A 282 13.93 -19.19 -9.48
N ILE A 283 14.99 -18.42 -9.70
CA ILE A 283 16.30 -18.97 -10.10
C ILE A 283 17.18 -19.26 -8.88
N ARG A 284 16.98 -18.56 -7.76
CA ARG A 284 17.42 -18.91 -6.40
C ARG A 284 16.36 -18.43 -5.39
N PRO A 285 16.30 -18.97 -4.16
CA PRO A 285 15.56 -18.32 -3.08
C PRO A 285 16.08 -16.89 -2.89
N PRO A 286 15.23 -15.93 -2.46
CA PRO A 286 15.71 -14.60 -2.14
C PRO A 286 16.79 -14.71 -1.05
N PRO A 287 17.83 -13.85 -1.07
CA PRO A 287 18.61 -13.67 0.14
C PRO A 287 17.67 -13.27 1.27
N LEU A 288 17.96 -13.74 2.49
CA LEU A 288 17.34 -13.16 3.68
C LEU A 288 17.45 -11.62 3.62
N PRO A 289 16.44 -10.87 4.12
CA PRO A 289 16.52 -9.42 4.16
C PRO A 289 17.82 -8.99 4.86
N PRO A 290 18.44 -7.85 4.47
CA PRO A 290 19.65 -7.37 5.10
C PRO A 290 19.44 -7.30 6.63
N PRO A 291 20.40 -7.76 7.45
CA PRO A 291 20.15 -8.13 8.86
C PRO A 291 20.00 -6.94 9.83
N PHE A 292 19.49 -5.80 9.37
CA PHE A 292 19.55 -4.52 10.07
C PHE A 292 18.19 -3.83 10.29
N LEU A 293 17.08 -4.47 9.96
CA LEU A 293 15.76 -4.08 10.48
C LEU A 293 15.04 -5.32 11.01
N PRO A 294 14.63 -5.36 12.29
CA PRO A 294 13.77 -6.43 12.78
C PRO A 294 12.46 -6.42 11.99
N LEU A 295 11.97 -7.61 11.61
CA LEU A 295 10.62 -7.72 11.07
C LEU A 295 9.63 -7.09 12.07
N PRO A 296 8.65 -6.31 11.61
CA PRO A 296 7.64 -5.76 12.51
C PRO A 296 6.95 -6.92 13.26
N PRO A 297 6.57 -6.73 14.54
CA PRO A 297 5.88 -7.77 15.30
C PRO A 297 4.62 -8.20 14.54
N PRO A 298 4.23 -9.49 14.63
CA PRO A 298 2.99 -9.94 14.01
C PRO A 298 1.80 -9.14 14.56
N PRO A 299 0.77 -8.89 13.74
CA PRO A 299 -0.38 -8.10 14.16
C PRO A 299 -1.08 -8.77 15.36
N ALA A 300 -1.28 -8.00 16.42
CA ALA A 300 -1.92 -8.44 17.65
C ALA A 300 -3.45 -8.42 17.53
N THR A 301 -3.99 -7.57 16.65
CA THR A 301 -5.45 -7.43 16.44
C THR A 301 -5.89 -7.77 15.02
N VAL A 302 -7.16 -8.17 14.88
CA VAL A 302 -7.81 -8.36 13.57
C VAL A 302 -7.82 -7.08 12.72
N VAL A 303 -7.79 -5.90 13.35
CA VAL A 303 -7.74 -4.61 12.64
C VAL A 303 -6.36 -4.39 12.03
N GLU A 304 -5.29 -4.60 12.79
CA GLU A 304 -3.91 -4.56 12.27
C GLU A 304 -3.70 -5.60 11.17
N ALA A 305 -4.14 -6.84 11.37
CA ALA A 305 -4.00 -7.91 10.38
C ALA A 305 -4.71 -7.58 9.06
N ARG A 306 -5.85 -6.88 9.12
CA ARG A 306 -6.59 -6.39 7.94
C ARG A 306 -5.85 -5.26 7.22
N LEU A 307 -5.26 -4.33 7.96
CA LEU A 307 -4.49 -3.22 7.40
C LEU A 307 -3.22 -3.73 6.71
N VAL A 308 -2.43 -4.56 7.39
CA VAL A 308 -1.19 -5.14 6.82
C VAL A 308 -1.51 -6.01 5.61
N TRP A 309 -2.49 -6.90 5.70
CA TRP A 309 -2.96 -7.71 4.56
C TRP A 309 -3.31 -6.85 3.33
N GLY A 310 -3.98 -5.71 3.56
CA GLY A 310 -4.38 -4.76 2.51
C GLY A 310 -3.20 -4.36 1.62
N CYS A 311 -2.14 -3.84 2.25
CA CYS A 311 -0.91 -3.39 1.59
C CYS A 311 -0.07 -4.57 1.07
N THR A 312 0.11 -5.62 1.89
CA THR A 312 0.96 -6.77 1.54
C THR A 312 0.47 -7.53 0.30
N GLN A 313 -0.83 -7.54 0.03
CA GLN A 313 -1.40 -8.20 -1.14
C GLN A 313 -1.67 -7.26 -2.33
N GLU A 314 -1.35 -5.96 -2.20
CA GLU A 314 -1.53 -4.96 -3.26
C GLU A 314 -0.78 -5.33 -4.55
N PRO A 315 0.51 -5.75 -4.52
CA PRO A 315 1.22 -6.11 -5.75
C PRO A 315 0.64 -7.37 -6.38
N THR A 316 0.08 -8.29 -5.58
CA THR A 316 -0.64 -9.47 -6.07
C THR A 316 -1.91 -9.08 -6.87
N ALA A 317 -2.66 -8.09 -6.39
CA ALA A 317 -3.84 -7.58 -7.07
C ALA A 317 -3.50 -6.77 -8.34
N LEU A 318 -2.45 -5.95 -8.29
CA LEU A 318 -1.91 -5.24 -9.45
C LEU A 318 -1.39 -6.21 -10.52
N LEU A 319 -0.72 -7.30 -10.11
CA LEU A 319 -0.32 -8.38 -11.01
C LEU A 319 -1.52 -9.11 -11.63
N ALA A 320 -2.65 -9.23 -10.92
CA ALA A 320 -3.88 -9.77 -11.49
C ALA A 320 -4.55 -8.80 -12.48
N ALA A 321 -4.45 -7.48 -12.28
CA ALA A 321 -4.88 -6.48 -13.25
C ALA A 321 -4.00 -6.47 -14.51
N LEU A 322 -2.66 -6.49 -14.36
CA LEU A 322 -1.71 -6.67 -15.46
C LEU A 322 -1.97 -8.01 -16.19
N ASN A 323 -2.16 -9.07 -15.39
CA ASN A 323 -2.89 -10.31 -15.65
C ASN A 323 -4.01 -10.27 -16.70
N HIS A 324 -4.82 -9.20 -16.66
CA HIS A 324 -6.12 -9.09 -17.31
C HIS A 324 -6.09 -8.09 -18.49
N PHE A 325 -5.61 -6.88 -18.27
CA PHE A 325 -5.61 -5.77 -19.24
C PHE A 325 -4.43 -5.84 -20.22
N ARG A 326 -4.35 -6.91 -21.02
CA ARG A 326 -3.17 -7.22 -21.86
C ARG A 326 -2.86 -6.21 -22.97
N GLY A 327 -3.79 -5.29 -23.24
CA GLY A 327 -3.62 -4.21 -24.20
C GLY A 327 -3.13 -2.88 -23.59
N ALA A 328 -3.09 -2.76 -22.26
CA ALA A 328 -2.64 -1.56 -21.56
C ALA A 328 -1.26 -1.79 -20.92
N ARG A 329 -0.48 -0.71 -20.79
CA ARG A 329 0.62 -0.63 -19.82
C ARG A 329 0.01 -0.46 -18.43
N VAL A 330 0.60 -1.09 -17.42
CA VAL A 330 0.32 -0.80 -16.00
C VAL A 330 1.50 0.00 -15.47
N GLU A 331 1.23 1.19 -14.96
CA GLU A 331 2.24 2.13 -14.47
C GLU A 331 2.02 2.41 -12.98
N GLU A 332 3.07 2.29 -12.18
CA GLU A 332 3.05 2.67 -10.78
C GLU A 332 2.82 4.19 -10.67
N CYS A 333 1.97 4.64 -9.74
CA CYS A 333 1.62 6.03 -9.59
C CYS A 333 1.68 6.50 -8.12
N GLY A 334 2.29 7.67 -7.93
CA GLY A 334 2.23 8.42 -6.68
C GLY A 334 0.99 9.29 -6.62
N MET A 335 1.07 10.42 -5.93
CA MET A 335 -0.05 11.34 -5.81
C MET A 335 -0.16 12.27 -7.02
N LEU A 336 -1.29 12.22 -7.73
CA LEU A 336 -1.72 13.16 -8.78
C LEU A 336 -2.38 14.39 -8.12
N PRO A 337 -1.76 15.58 -8.14
CA PRO A 337 -2.39 16.80 -7.64
C PRO A 337 -3.35 17.37 -8.68
N LEU A 338 -4.47 17.94 -8.25
CA LEU A 338 -5.45 18.54 -9.17
C LEU A 338 -4.90 19.78 -9.89
N GLU A 339 -3.96 20.50 -9.27
CA GLU A 339 -3.30 21.66 -9.86
C GLU A 339 -2.15 21.32 -10.83
N ALA A 340 -1.85 20.03 -11.03
CA ALA A 340 -0.89 19.62 -12.04
C ALA A 340 -1.47 19.71 -13.46
N ALA A 341 -0.59 19.89 -14.45
CA ALA A 341 -0.97 19.67 -15.85
C ALA A 341 -1.49 18.23 -16.04
N PRO A 342 -2.55 18.01 -16.86
CA PRO A 342 -3.10 16.69 -17.12
C PRO A 342 -2.05 15.67 -17.57
N LEU A 343 -2.24 14.39 -17.22
CA LEU A 343 -1.31 13.30 -17.60
C LEU A 343 -1.09 13.23 -19.11
N HIS A 344 -2.16 13.45 -19.88
CA HIS A 344 -2.12 13.66 -21.32
C HIS A 344 -2.89 14.94 -21.66
N ALA A 345 -2.31 15.79 -22.51
CA ALA A 345 -2.97 17.00 -22.98
C ALA A 345 -4.17 16.62 -23.86
N SER A 346 -5.38 16.88 -23.37
CA SER A 346 -6.57 16.81 -24.22
C SER A 346 -6.54 17.99 -25.21
N PRO A 347 -6.80 17.78 -26.52
CA PRO A 347 -6.95 18.89 -27.46
C PRO A 347 -8.26 19.68 -27.25
N SER A 348 -9.18 19.17 -26.41
CA SER A 348 -10.40 19.88 -26.05
C SER A 348 -10.22 20.74 -24.80
N PRO A 349 -10.80 21.96 -24.74
CA PRO A 349 -10.76 22.80 -23.53
C PRO A 349 -11.43 22.10 -22.33
N PRO A 350 -11.07 22.46 -21.08
CA PRO A 350 -11.64 21.85 -19.89
C PRO A 350 -13.16 22.01 -19.87
N ALA A 351 -13.87 20.91 -19.69
CA ALA A 351 -15.30 20.83 -19.96
C ALA A 351 -16.18 21.63 -18.98
N CYS A 352 -15.61 22.08 -17.87
CA CYS A 352 -16.25 22.94 -16.87
C CYS A 352 -15.17 23.61 -16.00
N PRO A 353 -15.24 24.92 -15.71
CA PRO A 353 -14.36 25.53 -14.72
C PRO A 353 -14.59 24.91 -13.34
N LEU A 354 -13.50 24.67 -12.60
CA LEU A 354 -13.55 24.17 -11.23
C LEU A 354 -14.08 25.28 -10.28
N PRO A 355 -14.79 24.93 -9.18
CA PRO A 355 -15.17 25.90 -8.16
C PRO A 355 -13.94 26.57 -7.53
N SER A 356 -13.98 27.90 -7.37
CA SER A 356 -12.90 28.68 -6.75
C SER A 356 -12.72 28.41 -5.26
N SER A 357 -13.71 27.80 -4.59
CA SER A 357 -13.69 27.41 -3.18
C SER A 357 -13.09 26.02 -2.92
N LEU A 358 -12.52 25.35 -3.93
CA LEU A 358 -11.88 24.06 -3.71
C LEU A 358 -10.59 24.21 -2.89
N PRO A 359 -10.37 23.33 -1.89
CA PRO A 359 -9.05 23.15 -1.33
C PRO A 359 -8.12 22.52 -2.39
N PRO A 360 -6.80 22.51 -2.14
CA PRO A 360 -5.90 21.60 -2.83
C PRO A 360 -6.43 20.16 -2.77
N ILE A 361 -6.43 19.47 -3.91
CA ILE A 361 -6.92 18.08 -4.02
C ILE A 361 -5.79 17.21 -4.56
N GLY A 362 -5.71 15.97 -4.09
CA GLY A 362 -4.77 14.96 -4.57
C GLY A 362 -5.42 13.59 -4.69
N ALA A 363 -4.96 12.78 -5.64
CA ALA A 363 -5.45 11.42 -5.82
C ALA A 363 -4.28 10.45 -6.06
N SER A 364 -4.22 9.38 -5.29
CA SER A 364 -3.16 8.37 -5.36
C SER A 364 -3.76 7.03 -5.77
N PRO A 365 -4.00 6.78 -7.08
CA PRO A 365 -4.45 5.48 -7.54
C PRO A 365 -3.30 4.46 -7.43
N ASP A 366 -3.62 3.21 -7.11
CA ASP A 366 -2.64 2.14 -6.90
C ASP A 366 -1.82 1.85 -8.19
N ALA A 367 -2.42 2.08 -9.36
CA ALA A 367 -1.71 2.19 -10.63
C ALA A 367 -2.49 3.02 -11.67
N MET A 368 -1.85 3.36 -12.79
CA MET A 368 -2.50 3.84 -14.01
C MET A 368 -2.49 2.75 -15.08
N LEU A 369 -3.63 2.51 -15.72
CA LEU A 369 -3.71 1.80 -17.00
C LEU A 369 -3.54 2.82 -18.12
N VAL A 370 -2.54 2.63 -18.98
CA VAL A 370 -2.27 3.50 -20.14
C VAL A 370 -2.45 2.69 -21.42
N TRP A 371 -3.41 3.10 -22.25
CA TRP A 371 -3.81 2.39 -23.46
C TRP A 371 -3.01 2.87 -24.69
N PRO A 372 -2.95 2.08 -25.79
CA PRO A 372 -2.16 2.42 -26.98
C PRO A 372 -2.65 3.66 -27.74
N ASP A 373 -3.89 4.08 -27.50
CA ASP A 373 -4.49 5.31 -28.04
C ASP A 373 -4.18 6.56 -27.18
N GLY A 374 -3.42 6.40 -26.09
CA GLY A 374 -3.10 7.46 -25.14
C GLY A 374 -4.19 7.74 -24.11
N SER A 375 -5.30 7.00 -24.12
CA SER A 375 -6.30 7.09 -23.05
C SER A 375 -5.79 6.45 -21.76
N VAL A 376 -6.28 6.95 -20.62
CA VAL A 376 -5.86 6.47 -19.29
C VAL A 376 -7.05 6.14 -18.40
N GLU A 377 -6.95 5.03 -17.68
CA GLU A 377 -7.87 4.65 -16.60
C GLU A 377 -7.08 4.44 -15.31
N PRO A 378 -7.35 5.16 -14.22
CA PRO A 378 -6.78 4.83 -12.93
C PRO A 378 -7.27 3.44 -12.48
N LEU A 379 -6.42 2.74 -11.74
CA LEU A 379 -6.70 1.44 -11.14
C LEU A 379 -6.61 1.56 -9.62
N GLU A 380 -7.72 1.22 -8.97
CA GLU A 380 -7.84 1.04 -7.53
C GLU A 380 -7.97 -0.47 -7.23
N VAL A 381 -7.19 -0.99 -6.29
CA VAL A 381 -7.27 -2.38 -5.81
C VAL A 381 -7.68 -2.44 -4.33
N LYS A 382 -8.48 -3.44 -3.95
CA LYS A 382 -8.86 -3.67 -2.55
C LYS A 382 -8.78 -5.15 -2.20
N ASN A 383 -7.83 -5.49 -1.35
CA ASN A 383 -7.61 -6.84 -0.83
C ASN A 383 -8.47 -7.11 0.40
N HIS A 384 -9.44 -8.00 0.26
CA HIS A 384 -10.25 -8.49 1.37
C HIS A 384 -9.44 -9.49 2.19
N SER A 385 -9.11 -9.08 3.42
CA SER A 385 -8.43 -9.94 4.39
C SER A 385 -9.33 -11.11 4.80
N PRO A 386 -8.79 -12.34 4.84
CA PRO A 386 -9.52 -13.50 5.32
C PRO A 386 -9.60 -13.54 6.84
N PHE A 387 -8.91 -12.66 7.58
CA PHE A 387 -8.81 -12.77 9.04
C PHE A 387 -10.03 -12.20 9.76
N ALA A 388 -10.55 -13.02 10.67
CA ALA A 388 -11.57 -12.66 11.66
C ALA A 388 -11.11 -13.03 13.07
N GLN A 389 -11.76 -12.44 14.07
CA GLN A 389 -11.55 -12.76 15.48
C GLN A 389 -12.39 -13.99 15.83
N ARG A 390 -11.79 -15.02 16.44
CA ARG A 390 -12.50 -16.19 16.93
C ARG A 390 -13.18 -15.89 18.29
N GLU A 391 -14.35 -16.46 18.53
CA GLU A 391 -14.95 -16.46 19.87
C GLU A 391 -14.02 -17.19 20.87
N GLY A 392 -13.78 -16.58 22.04
CA GLY A 392 -12.78 -17.07 23.00
C GLY A 392 -11.33 -16.67 22.69
N GLY A 393 -11.07 -15.92 21.60
CA GLY A 393 -9.76 -15.36 21.29
C GLY A 393 -8.94 -16.13 20.24
N GLY A 394 -7.95 -15.44 19.69
CA GLY A 394 -7.17 -15.87 18.52
C GLY A 394 -7.84 -15.51 17.18
N PHE A 395 -7.16 -15.88 16.11
CA PHE A 395 -7.58 -15.61 14.73
C PHE A 395 -8.30 -16.82 14.11
N GLU A 396 -9.27 -16.54 13.23
CA GLU A 396 -9.92 -17.52 12.37
C GLU A 396 -9.95 -17.02 10.91
N LEU A 397 -10.31 -17.92 9.98
CA LEU A 397 -10.44 -17.62 8.55
C LEU A 397 -11.90 -17.51 8.13
N ARG A 398 -12.24 -16.33 7.59
CA ARG A 398 -13.57 -15.95 7.11
C ARG A 398 -13.46 -15.14 5.81
N ASP A 399 -12.99 -15.81 4.76
CA ASP A 399 -12.92 -15.24 3.41
C ASP A 399 -14.32 -15.19 2.76
N ASN A 400 -14.90 -14.00 2.69
CA ASN A 400 -16.21 -13.78 2.06
C ASN A 400 -16.13 -13.78 0.52
N GLY A 401 -14.93 -13.77 -0.06
CA GLY A 401 -14.68 -13.57 -1.48
C GLY A 401 -14.60 -12.09 -1.87
N PRO A 402 -14.34 -11.80 -3.16
CA PRO A 402 -14.29 -10.44 -3.65
C PRO A 402 -15.67 -9.77 -3.60
N ALA A 403 -15.69 -8.46 -3.46
CA ALA A 403 -16.91 -7.64 -3.46
C ALA A 403 -17.74 -7.90 -4.72
N ARG A 404 -19.06 -7.98 -4.56
CA ARG A 404 -20.02 -8.24 -5.65
C ARG A 404 -20.50 -6.96 -6.36
N SER A 405 -20.22 -5.81 -5.78
CA SER A 405 -20.49 -4.48 -6.35
C SER A 405 -19.49 -3.47 -5.79
N VAL A 406 -19.37 -2.31 -6.44
CA VAL A 406 -18.74 -1.13 -5.82
C VAL A 406 -19.64 -0.64 -4.68
N ALA A 407 -19.04 -0.11 -3.61
CA ALA A 407 -19.77 0.45 -2.47
C ALA A 407 -19.91 1.99 -2.62
N PRO A 408 -21.04 2.60 -2.22
CA PRO A 408 -21.26 4.06 -2.38
C PRO A 408 -20.18 4.94 -1.78
N TRP A 409 -19.56 4.52 -0.67
CA TRP A 409 -18.50 5.27 0.01
C TRP A 409 -17.12 5.18 -0.68
N HIS A 410 -16.92 4.28 -1.66
CA HIS A 410 -15.73 4.27 -2.52
C HIS A 410 -15.87 5.22 -3.72
N VAL A 411 -17.10 5.58 -4.11
CA VAL A 411 -17.35 6.43 -5.30
C VAL A 411 -16.61 7.78 -5.24
N PRO A 412 -16.55 8.52 -4.11
CA PRO A 412 -15.79 9.77 -4.05
C PRO A 412 -14.31 9.60 -4.36
N GLN A 413 -13.66 8.58 -3.81
CA GLN A 413 -12.26 8.24 -4.10
C GLN A 413 -12.05 7.96 -5.59
N LEU A 414 -12.89 7.10 -6.17
CA LEU A 414 -12.83 6.74 -7.58
C LEU A 414 -13.05 7.96 -8.51
N TYR A 415 -13.90 8.90 -8.09
CA TYR A 415 -14.12 10.16 -8.81
C TYR A 415 -12.92 11.11 -8.72
N LEU A 416 -12.25 11.17 -7.56
CA LEU A 416 -11.01 11.95 -7.43
C LEU A 416 -9.88 11.38 -8.31
N HIS A 417 -9.76 10.06 -8.48
CA HIS A 417 -8.82 9.50 -9.45
C HIS A 417 -9.10 9.98 -10.88
N MET A 418 -10.36 9.88 -11.35
CA MET A 418 -10.74 10.35 -12.69
C MET A 418 -10.54 11.87 -12.85
N LEU A 419 -10.76 12.64 -11.78
CA LEU A 419 -10.56 14.08 -11.78
C LEU A 419 -9.08 14.45 -11.94
N CYS A 420 -8.20 13.93 -11.07
CA CYS A 420 -6.77 14.24 -11.10
C CYS A 420 -6.00 13.57 -12.25
N ALA A 421 -6.55 12.52 -12.88
CA ALA A 421 -6.02 11.98 -14.14
C ALA A 421 -6.24 12.94 -15.33
N GLY A 422 -7.17 13.91 -15.20
CA GLY A 422 -7.50 14.92 -16.21
C GLY A 422 -8.83 14.69 -16.91
N ASP A 423 -9.25 15.66 -17.73
CA ASP A 423 -10.58 15.63 -18.37
C ASP A 423 -10.78 14.56 -19.44
N GLY A 424 -9.69 14.05 -20.03
CA GLY A 424 -9.74 12.90 -20.94
C GLY A 424 -10.05 11.56 -20.24
N CYS A 425 -10.00 11.50 -18.91
CA CYS A 425 -10.23 10.27 -18.15
C CYS A 425 -11.74 9.94 -18.05
N ALA A 426 -12.19 9.02 -18.91
CA ALA A 426 -13.60 8.64 -19.04
C ALA A 426 -14.08 7.61 -18.00
N SER A 427 -13.17 6.82 -17.42
CA SER A 427 -13.50 5.77 -16.44
C SER A 427 -12.33 5.41 -15.53
N VAL A 428 -12.66 4.71 -14.45
CA VAL A 428 -11.73 4.17 -13.44
C VAL A 428 -12.06 2.71 -13.19
N VAL A 429 -11.02 1.90 -13.02
CA VAL A 429 -11.13 0.47 -12.70
C VAL A 429 -11.01 0.28 -11.19
N PHE A 430 -11.92 -0.52 -10.63
CA PHE A 430 -11.91 -0.94 -9.23
C PHE A 430 -11.82 -2.47 -9.17
N LEU A 431 -10.69 -3.01 -8.70
CA LEU A 431 -10.47 -4.45 -8.56
C LEU A 431 -10.56 -4.85 -7.08
N SER A 432 -11.56 -5.67 -6.75
CA SER A 432 -11.68 -6.27 -5.43
C SER A 432 -11.11 -7.69 -5.47
N ALA A 433 -10.09 -7.96 -4.65
CA ALA A 433 -9.39 -9.25 -4.58
C ALA A 433 -9.65 -9.96 -3.24
N SER A 434 -9.71 -11.29 -3.28
CA SER A 434 -9.84 -12.18 -2.13
C SER A 434 -8.58 -13.05 -1.98
N ALA A 435 -8.40 -13.64 -0.80
CA ALA A 435 -7.32 -14.57 -0.54
C ALA A 435 -7.48 -15.87 -1.35
N THR A 436 -8.68 -16.45 -1.36
CA THR A 436 -8.95 -17.81 -1.85
C THR A 436 -10.02 -17.89 -2.95
N ARG A 437 -10.65 -16.77 -3.34
CA ARG A 437 -11.80 -16.76 -4.28
C ARG A 437 -11.63 -15.83 -5.47
N GLY A 438 -10.38 -15.54 -5.85
CA GLY A 438 -10.09 -14.73 -7.03
C GLY A 438 -10.33 -13.22 -6.82
N ALA A 439 -10.66 -12.52 -7.90
CA ALA A 439 -10.96 -11.09 -7.90
C ALA A 439 -12.15 -10.74 -8.81
N ASN A 440 -12.85 -9.66 -8.48
CA ASN A 440 -13.86 -9.02 -9.33
C ASN A 440 -13.35 -7.66 -9.80
N VAL A 441 -13.48 -7.39 -11.09
CA VAL A 441 -13.02 -6.17 -11.75
C VAL A 441 -14.24 -5.37 -12.18
N PHE A 442 -14.38 -4.16 -11.63
CA PHE A 442 -15.45 -3.23 -11.94
C PHE A 442 -14.90 -2.03 -12.73
N ARG A 443 -15.71 -1.45 -13.60
CA ARG A 443 -15.42 -0.18 -14.26
C ARG A 443 -16.53 0.83 -13.94
N LEU A 444 -16.13 2.00 -13.45
CA LEU A 444 -17.01 3.10 -13.12
C LEU A 444 -16.76 4.25 -14.11
N ARG A 445 -17.80 4.76 -14.76
CA ARG A 445 -17.71 5.84 -15.75
C ARG A 445 -17.79 7.22 -15.07
N ARG A 446 -17.13 8.23 -15.67
CA ARG A 446 -17.19 9.65 -15.28
C ARG A 446 -18.63 10.17 -15.44
N HIS A 447 -19.25 10.64 -14.37
CA HIS A 447 -20.56 11.31 -14.40
C HIS A 447 -20.40 12.78 -13.97
N PRO A 448 -20.25 13.74 -14.90
CA PRO A 448 -19.94 15.13 -14.59
C PRO A 448 -20.88 15.80 -13.57
N PRO A 449 -22.22 15.56 -13.57
CA PRO A 449 -23.10 16.14 -12.55
C PRO A 449 -22.81 15.65 -11.12
N LEU A 450 -22.44 14.37 -10.94
CA LEU A 450 -22.05 13.84 -9.63
C LEU A 450 -20.67 14.36 -9.22
N MET A 451 -19.74 14.44 -10.17
CA MET A 451 -18.41 15.00 -9.92
C MET A 451 -18.50 16.46 -9.42
N ARG A 452 -19.35 17.28 -10.05
CA ARG A 452 -19.64 18.65 -9.57
C ARG A 452 -20.28 18.68 -8.18
N ALA A 453 -21.22 17.77 -7.87
CA ALA A 453 -21.82 17.69 -6.55
C ALA A 453 -20.79 17.30 -5.46
N ILE A 454 -19.94 16.31 -5.73
CA ILE A 454 -18.81 15.93 -4.85
C ILE A 454 -17.89 17.13 -4.60
N LEU A 455 -17.48 17.82 -5.67
CA LEU A 455 -16.60 18.99 -5.57
C LEU A 455 -17.24 20.17 -4.82
N ALA A 456 -18.52 20.44 -5.03
CA ALA A 456 -19.24 21.49 -4.30
C ALA A 456 -19.25 21.21 -2.79
N TYR A 457 -19.53 19.97 -2.36
CA TYR A 457 -19.52 19.61 -0.94
C TYR A 457 -18.10 19.57 -0.34
N ILE A 458 -17.08 19.18 -1.10
CA ILE A 458 -15.67 19.29 -0.69
C ILE A 458 -15.25 20.75 -0.48
N GLY A 459 -15.60 21.65 -1.41
CA GLY A 459 -15.33 23.08 -1.27
C GLY A 459 -16.05 23.71 -0.07
N ARG A 460 -17.32 23.32 0.16
CA ARG A 460 -18.07 23.72 1.35
C ARG A 460 -17.43 23.24 2.65
N PHE A 461 -17.02 21.97 2.72
CA PHE A 461 -16.31 21.41 3.88
C PHE A 461 -15.02 22.18 4.17
N ALA A 462 -14.20 22.44 3.15
CA ALA A 462 -12.95 23.19 3.29
C ALA A 462 -13.18 24.64 3.74
N THR A 463 -14.20 25.31 3.19
CA THR A 463 -14.58 26.68 3.56
C THR A 463 -15.07 26.77 5.00
N GLN A 464 -15.83 25.77 5.47
CA GLN A 464 -16.41 25.76 6.82
C GLN A 464 -15.43 25.29 7.91
N PHE A 465 -14.57 24.31 7.61
CA PHE A 465 -13.82 23.57 8.64
C PHE A 465 -12.30 23.47 8.38
N GLY A 466 -11.80 23.84 7.20
CA GLY A 466 -10.40 23.61 6.82
C GLY A 466 -9.41 24.61 7.43
N ALA A 467 -9.55 25.89 7.07
CA ALA A 467 -8.63 26.95 7.51
C ALA A 467 -9.13 27.72 8.76
N ALA A 468 -10.41 27.61 9.10
CA ALA A 468 -11.05 28.38 10.17
C ALA A 468 -10.94 27.73 11.58
N ALA A 469 -10.26 26.58 11.69
CA ALA A 469 -10.08 25.80 12.93
C ALA A 469 -11.37 25.37 13.68
N ALA A 470 -12.56 25.60 13.12
CA ALA A 470 -13.81 25.09 13.64
C ALA A 470 -13.88 23.56 13.43
N GLU A 471 -13.95 22.80 14.52
CA GLU A 471 -14.19 21.35 14.45
C GLU A 471 -15.57 21.11 13.78
N PRO A 472 -15.66 20.24 12.77
CA PRO A 472 -16.94 19.96 12.12
C PRO A 472 -17.91 19.34 13.15
N PRO A 473 -19.16 19.82 13.28
CA PRO A 473 -20.13 19.16 14.15
C PRO A 473 -20.55 17.80 13.58
N GLN A 474 -21.03 16.88 14.43
CA GLN A 474 -21.55 15.59 13.97
C GLN A 474 -22.71 15.76 12.97
N ASP A 475 -22.74 14.92 11.93
CA ASP A 475 -23.73 14.95 10.84
C ASP A 475 -23.81 16.32 10.09
N PHE A 476 -22.69 17.07 9.95
CA PHE A 476 -22.61 18.46 9.47
C PHE A 476 -23.31 18.86 8.14
N PHE A 477 -23.63 17.93 7.24
CA PHE A 477 -24.44 18.21 6.02
C PHE A 477 -25.85 17.60 6.07
N TRP A 478 -26.22 16.93 7.16
CA TRP A 478 -27.49 16.22 7.26
C TRP A 478 -28.68 17.17 7.43
N GLY A 479 -29.76 16.89 6.69
CA GLY A 479 -30.98 17.70 6.67
C GLY A 479 -31.13 18.53 5.40
N GLU A 480 -30.04 18.73 4.65
CA GLU A 480 -30.07 19.38 3.34
C GLU A 480 -30.68 18.47 2.26
N PRO A 481 -31.68 18.94 1.48
CA PRO A 481 -32.22 18.19 0.34
C PRO A 481 -31.16 17.85 -0.71
N GLU A 482 -30.21 18.75 -0.96
CA GLU A 482 -29.11 18.59 -1.90
C GLU A 482 -28.11 17.52 -1.43
N TYR A 483 -27.89 17.40 -0.12
CA TYR A 483 -27.02 16.35 0.43
C TYR A 483 -27.70 14.98 0.33
N ALA A 484 -29.00 14.90 0.63
CA ALA A 484 -29.78 13.69 0.39
C ALA A 484 -29.73 13.29 -1.11
N ARG A 485 -29.74 14.26 -2.02
CA ARG A 485 -29.56 14.03 -3.47
C ARG A 485 -28.15 13.55 -3.82
N LEU A 486 -27.10 14.07 -3.19
CA LEU A 486 -25.74 13.56 -3.34
C LEU A 486 -25.66 12.08 -2.93
N LEU A 487 -26.22 11.71 -1.77
CA LEU A 487 -26.23 10.32 -1.30
C LEU A 487 -26.92 9.38 -2.30
N GLN A 488 -28.05 9.80 -2.90
CA GLN A 488 -28.72 9.05 -3.97
C GLN A 488 -27.83 8.88 -5.21
N LEU A 489 -27.16 9.95 -5.65
CA LEU A 489 -26.28 9.89 -6.83
C LEU A 489 -25.06 8.98 -6.59
N LEU A 490 -24.49 8.97 -5.38
CA LEU A 490 -23.43 8.04 -4.98
C LEU A 490 -23.91 6.58 -5.01
N GLN A 491 -25.13 6.31 -4.53
CA GLN A 491 -25.74 4.97 -4.61
C GLN A 491 -26.00 4.55 -6.06
N GLN A 492 -26.50 5.45 -6.91
CA GLN A 492 -26.74 5.20 -8.33
C GLN A 492 -25.45 4.93 -9.09
N ALA A 493 -24.39 5.69 -8.84
CA ALA A 493 -23.07 5.47 -9.45
C ALA A 493 -22.45 4.13 -9.01
N ALA A 494 -22.56 3.77 -7.73
CA ALA A 494 -22.08 2.48 -7.23
C ALA A 494 -22.86 1.29 -7.82
N ALA A 495 -24.18 1.40 -7.96
CA ALA A 495 -25.02 0.38 -8.59
C ALA A 495 -24.82 0.29 -10.11
N GLY A 496 -24.46 1.41 -10.76
CA GLY A 496 -24.13 1.49 -12.19
C GLY A 496 -22.68 1.12 -12.54
N ALA A 497 -21.87 0.67 -11.57
CA ALA A 497 -20.52 0.18 -11.83
C ALA A 497 -20.58 -1.18 -12.57
N GLU A 498 -19.99 -1.22 -13.76
CA GLU A 498 -20.02 -2.39 -14.65
C GLU A 498 -19.09 -3.49 -14.11
N LEU A 499 -19.59 -4.70 -13.85
CA LEU A 499 -18.74 -5.86 -13.56
C LEU A 499 -18.12 -6.35 -14.88
N VAL A 500 -16.91 -5.89 -15.18
CA VAL A 500 -16.18 -6.18 -16.41
C VAL A 500 -15.65 -7.62 -16.42
N ALA A 501 -15.21 -8.14 -15.28
CA ALA A 501 -14.68 -9.50 -15.20
C ALA A 501 -14.70 -10.11 -13.79
N HIS A 502 -14.76 -11.44 -13.75
CA HIS A 502 -14.28 -12.25 -12.63
C HIS A 502 -12.96 -12.92 -13.02
N ILE A 503 -11.92 -12.75 -12.20
CA ILE A 503 -10.64 -13.45 -12.31
C ILE A 503 -10.69 -14.60 -11.29
N PRO A 504 -10.76 -15.87 -11.73
CA PRO A 504 -10.80 -17.01 -10.81
C PRO A 504 -9.48 -17.17 -10.03
N GLU A 505 -9.53 -17.83 -8.87
CA GLU A 505 -8.36 -18.05 -8.00
C GLU A 505 -7.17 -18.67 -8.77
N ALA A 506 -7.41 -19.67 -9.61
CA ALA A 506 -6.39 -20.31 -10.45
C ALA A 506 -5.72 -19.37 -11.49
N ARG A 507 -6.17 -18.12 -11.63
CA ARG A 507 -5.53 -17.05 -12.42
C ARG A 507 -4.95 -15.92 -11.56
N MET A 508 -5.17 -15.93 -10.25
CA MET A 508 -4.43 -15.10 -9.30
C MET A 508 -3.04 -15.69 -9.12
N GLN A 509 -2.03 -15.05 -9.69
CA GLN A 509 -0.65 -15.44 -9.41
C GLN A 509 -0.31 -15.13 -7.96
N ARG A 510 0.45 -16.02 -7.34
CA ARG A 510 0.81 -15.98 -5.92
C ARG A 510 2.29 -16.28 -5.78
N GLY A 511 2.87 -15.87 -4.66
CA GLY A 511 4.22 -16.24 -4.28
C GLY A 511 4.39 -17.72 -3.98
N VAL A 512 5.60 -18.05 -3.55
CA VAL A 512 5.94 -19.37 -2.97
C VAL A 512 5.06 -19.66 -1.74
N ASP A 513 4.97 -20.94 -1.38
CA ASP A 513 4.20 -21.35 -0.22
C ASP A 513 5.01 -21.15 1.07
N ASP A 514 4.75 -20.03 1.74
CA ASP A 514 5.40 -19.62 2.98
C ASP A 514 4.66 -20.14 4.24
N GLY A 515 3.81 -21.17 4.09
CA GLY A 515 3.09 -21.83 5.19
C GLY A 515 1.61 -21.46 5.31
N PRO A 516 0.88 -22.05 6.27
CA PRO A 516 -0.57 -21.89 6.38
C PRO A 516 -0.98 -20.45 6.73
N PHE A 517 -2.24 -20.11 6.39
CA PHE A 517 -2.86 -18.82 6.71
C PHE A 517 -2.88 -18.48 8.21
N VAL A 518 -3.10 -19.48 9.06
CA VAL A 518 -2.97 -19.41 10.52
C VAL A 518 -2.28 -20.72 10.94
N PRO A 519 -1.17 -20.68 11.71
CA PRO A 519 -0.58 -21.90 12.28
C PRO A 519 -1.57 -22.59 13.23
N CYS A 520 -1.69 -23.91 13.12
CA CYS A 520 -2.54 -24.73 13.98
C CYS A 520 -2.08 -24.74 15.46
#